data_AF-A0A7S0IJH1-F1
#
_entry.id   AF-A0A7S0IJH1-F1
#
_cell.length_a   1.000
_cell.length_b   1.000
_cell.length_c   1.000
_cell.angle_alpha   90.00
_cell.angle_beta   90.00
_cell.angle_gamma   90.00
#
_symmetry.space_group_name_H-M   'P 1'
#
loop_
_entity.id
_entity.type
_entity.pdbx_description
1 polymer ?
#
loop_
_entity_poly.entity_id
_entity_poly.type
_entity_poly.pdbx_seq_one_letter_code
_entity_poly.pdbx_strand_id
1 'polypeptide(L)'
;VKRVIQAMQSLVTRHRRHVDTFLPAVCTHAAALASALASRRLSSGADSPIPAVQSRQCALCFDLLARISETAPGYKLLAPNFGRLLESAVYPALCAGAEDEADWEEDEEEYLRRNLPADSDDPTGFNEELYAPRQSAANLLGLLAERGSAGGSAGG
;
A
#
# COMPACT_ATOMS: atom_id res chain seq x y z
N VAL A 1 -4.47 -10.80 -11.97
CA VAL A 1 -4.08 -9.51 -11.34
C VAL A 1 -3.08 -9.70 -10.19
N LYS A 2 -3.39 -10.41 -9.09
CA LYS A 2 -2.44 -10.68 -7.96
C LYS A 2 -0.99 -10.98 -8.40
N ARG A 3 -0.79 -12.07 -9.17
CA ARG A 3 0.53 -12.52 -9.63
C ARG A 3 1.25 -11.49 -10.50
N VAL A 4 0.51 -10.67 -11.25
CA VAL A 4 1.07 -9.60 -12.07
C VAL A 4 1.64 -8.50 -11.16
N ILE A 5 0.91 -8.10 -10.10
CA ILE A 5 1.40 -7.10 -9.15
C ILE A 5 2.66 -7.60 -8.43
N GLN A 6 2.69 -8.86 -7.99
CA GLN A 6 3.88 -9.47 -7.37
C GLN A 6 5.07 -9.55 -8.33
N ALA A 7 4.83 -9.88 -9.61
CA ALA A 7 5.86 -9.85 -10.63
C ALA A 7 6.39 -8.41 -10.83
N MET A 8 5.52 -7.40 -10.83
CA MET A 8 5.94 -6.01 -10.91
C MET A 8 6.78 -5.59 -9.70
N GLN A 9 6.44 -6.00 -8.47
CA GLN A 9 7.26 -5.74 -7.29
C GLN A 9 8.67 -6.32 -7.45
N SER A 10 8.78 -7.54 -7.97
CA SER A 10 10.07 -8.19 -8.26
C SER A 10 10.86 -7.42 -9.34
N LEU A 11 10.19 -6.94 -10.39
CA LEU A 11 10.82 -6.19 -11.47
C LEU A 11 11.33 -4.81 -11.02
N VAL A 12 10.52 -4.06 -10.27
CA VAL A 12 10.87 -2.73 -9.72
C VAL A 12 12.03 -2.80 -8.73
N THR A 13 12.22 -3.93 -8.04
CA THR A 13 13.30 -4.11 -7.08
C THR A 13 14.56 -4.69 -7.72
N ARG A 14 14.44 -5.74 -8.54
CA ARG A 14 15.58 -6.53 -9.03
C ARG A 14 16.00 -6.24 -10.48
N HIS A 15 15.15 -5.60 -11.26
CA HIS A 15 15.36 -5.42 -12.71
C HIS A 15 15.13 -3.96 -13.17
N ARG A 16 15.42 -2.98 -12.30
CA ARG A 16 15.19 -1.53 -12.50
C ARG A 16 15.58 -0.99 -13.87
N ARG A 17 16.75 -1.38 -14.40
CA ARG A 17 17.25 -0.96 -15.73
C ARG A 17 16.25 -1.17 -16.87
N HIS A 18 15.35 -2.14 -16.73
CA HIS A 18 14.35 -2.50 -17.74
C HIS A 18 12.97 -1.91 -17.46
N VAL A 19 12.76 -1.35 -16.27
CA VAL A 19 11.45 -0.98 -15.73
C VAL A 19 11.33 0.52 -15.51
N ASP A 20 12.45 1.24 -15.32
CA ASP A 20 12.48 2.67 -15.00
C ASP A 20 11.67 3.52 -16.00
N THR A 21 11.78 3.25 -17.30
CA THR A 21 11.02 3.93 -18.36
C THR A 21 9.50 3.72 -18.24
N PHE A 22 9.08 2.62 -17.60
CA PHE A 22 7.67 2.26 -17.41
C PHE A 22 7.11 2.67 -16.04
N LEU A 23 7.95 3.16 -15.12
CA LEU A 23 7.51 3.57 -13.77
C LEU A 23 6.31 4.54 -13.78
N PRO A 24 6.22 5.54 -14.68
CA PRO A 24 5.03 6.40 -14.77
C PRO A 24 3.72 5.63 -14.96
N ALA A 25 3.73 4.63 -15.86
CA ALA A 25 2.56 3.80 -16.13
C ALA A 25 2.26 2.87 -14.94
N VAL A 26 3.29 2.22 -14.39
CA VAL A 26 3.14 1.31 -13.24
C VAL A 26 2.57 2.05 -12.03
N CYS A 27 3.11 3.22 -11.69
CA CYS A 27 2.60 4.07 -10.61
C CYS A 27 1.15 4.47 -10.84
N THR A 28 0.82 4.95 -12.05
CA THR A 28 -0.53 5.41 -12.38
C THR A 28 -1.54 4.29 -12.21
N HIS A 29 -1.25 3.10 -12.75
CA HIS A 29 -2.15 1.95 -12.63
C HIS A 29 -2.24 1.41 -11.21
N ALA A 30 -1.12 1.34 -10.48
CA ALA A 30 -1.11 0.89 -9.10
C ALA A 30 -1.92 1.84 -8.19
N ALA A 31 -1.73 3.14 -8.33
CA ALA A 31 -2.47 4.15 -7.58
C ALA A 31 -3.97 4.16 -7.90
N ALA A 32 -4.33 4.04 -9.18
CA ALA A 32 -5.73 3.96 -9.60
C ALA A 32 -6.42 2.71 -9.06
N LEU A 33 -5.75 1.55 -9.12
CA LEU A 33 -6.31 0.30 -8.60
C LEU A 33 -6.42 0.32 -7.08
N ALA A 34 -5.40 0.83 -6.37
CA ALA A 34 -5.46 1.02 -4.92
C ALA A 34 -6.62 1.93 -4.53
N SER A 35 -6.77 3.08 -5.19
CA SER A 35 -7.87 4.03 -4.95
C SER A 35 -9.25 3.39 -5.12
N ALA A 36 -9.46 2.68 -6.24
CA ALA A 36 -10.74 2.04 -6.53
C ALA A 36 -11.09 0.95 -5.50
N LEU A 37 -10.11 0.12 -5.12
CA LEU A 37 -10.33 -0.97 -4.17
C LEU A 37 -10.49 -0.46 -2.73
N ALA A 38 -9.71 0.53 -2.32
CA ALA A 38 -9.83 1.17 -1.01
C ALA A 38 -11.18 1.87 -0.83
N SER A 39 -11.62 2.62 -1.85
CA SER A 39 -12.95 3.26 -1.83
C SER A 39 -14.07 2.22 -1.80
N ARG A 40 -13.94 1.14 -2.58
CA ARG A 40 -14.92 0.05 -2.60
C ARG A 40 -15.04 -0.61 -1.22
N ARG A 41 -13.91 -0.92 -0.59
CA ARG A 41 -13.83 -1.47 0.77
C ARG A 41 -14.55 -0.59 1.77
N LEU A 42 -14.25 0.71 1.76
CA LEU A 42 -14.86 1.67 2.67
C LEU A 42 -16.38 1.79 2.46
N SER A 43 -16.84 1.65 1.22
CA SER A 43 -18.27 1.66 0.89
C SER A 43 -19.00 0.32 1.11
N SER A 44 -18.27 -0.78 1.36
CA SER A 44 -18.89 -2.10 1.55
C SER A 44 -19.42 -2.24 2.97
N GLY A 45 -20.69 -2.66 3.08
CA GLY A 45 -21.31 -3.01 4.36
C GLY A 45 -21.02 -4.45 4.77
N ALA A 46 -21.32 -4.79 6.03
CA ALA A 46 -21.08 -6.11 6.61
C ALA A 46 -21.76 -7.26 5.83
N ASP A 47 -22.94 -7.00 5.24
CA ASP A 47 -23.69 -8.00 4.47
C ASP A 47 -23.15 -8.22 3.04
N SER A 48 -22.23 -7.37 2.59
CA SER A 48 -21.62 -7.46 1.25
C SER A 48 -20.14 -7.08 1.29
N PRO A 49 -19.32 -7.84 2.04
CA PRO A 49 -17.91 -7.53 2.19
C PRO A 49 -17.19 -7.65 0.84
N ILE A 50 -16.08 -6.92 0.69
CA ILE A 50 -15.26 -7.09 -0.50
C ILE A 50 -14.64 -8.50 -0.51
N PRO A 51 -14.54 -9.16 -1.69
CA PRO A 51 -13.88 -10.45 -1.75
C PRO A 51 -12.43 -10.35 -1.26
N ALA A 52 -11.97 -11.29 -0.43
CA ALA A 52 -10.61 -11.30 0.12
C ALA A 52 -9.49 -11.15 -0.93
N VAL A 53 -9.72 -11.65 -2.16
CA VAL A 53 -8.80 -11.47 -3.29
C VAL A 53 -8.62 -10.01 -3.69
N GLN A 54 -9.64 -9.18 -3.53
CA GLN A 54 -9.61 -7.74 -3.81
C GLN A 54 -8.91 -6.98 -2.67
N SER A 55 -9.15 -7.33 -1.40
CA SER A 55 -8.38 -6.80 -0.27
C SER A 55 -6.89 -7.06 -0.46
N ARG A 56 -6.53 -8.30 -0.82
CA ARG A 56 -5.15 -8.68 -1.15
C ARG A 56 -4.58 -7.92 -2.36
N GLN A 57 -5.38 -7.65 -3.39
CA GLN A 57 -4.92 -6.83 -4.53
C GLN A 57 -4.66 -5.38 -4.11
N CYS A 58 -5.51 -4.82 -3.25
CA CYS A 58 -5.35 -3.47 -2.71
C CYS A 58 -4.06 -3.34 -1.90
N ALA A 59 -3.82 -4.26 -0.95
CA ALA A 59 -2.58 -4.33 -0.17
C ALA A 59 -1.34 -4.40 -1.08
N LEU A 60 -1.34 -5.32 -2.07
CA LEU A 60 -0.22 -5.46 -3.01
C LEU A 60 0.04 -4.21 -3.86
N CYS A 61 -0.99 -3.40 -4.16
CA CYS A 61 -0.81 -2.12 -4.84
C CYS A 61 -0.07 -1.12 -3.96
N PHE A 62 -0.40 -1.02 -2.67
CA PHE A 62 0.35 -0.18 -1.72
C PHE A 62 1.77 -0.67 -1.54
N ASP A 63 2.00 -1.98 -1.43
CA ASP A 63 3.35 -2.55 -1.34
C ASP A 63 4.16 -2.24 -2.61
N LEU A 64 3.55 -2.35 -3.80
CA LEU A 64 4.19 -1.99 -5.05
C LEU A 64 4.57 -0.50 -5.08
N LEU A 65 3.67 0.39 -4.65
CA LEU A 65 3.96 1.82 -4.53
C LEU A 65 5.10 2.09 -3.54
N ALA A 66 5.16 1.35 -2.43
CA ALA A 66 6.25 1.43 -1.46
C ALA A 66 7.59 1.06 -2.12
N ARG A 67 7.67 -0.08 -2.82
CA ARG A 67 8.87 -0.49 -3.56
C ARG A 67 9.30 0.49 -4.64
N ILE A 68 8.33 1.13 -5.32
CA ILE A 68 8.65 2.17 -6.30
C ILE A 68 9.24 3.40 -5.58
N SER A 69 8.67 3.82 -4.46
CA SER A 69 9.11 4.97 -3.68
C SER A 69 10.49 4.80 -3.04
N GLU A 70 10.94 3.57 -2.80
CA GLU A 70 12.31 3.26 -2.37
C GLU A 70 13.34 3.62 -3.45
N THR A 71 12.95 3.65 -4.72
CA THR A 71 13.83 4.02 -5.84
C THR A 71 13.94 5.55 -5.95
N ALA A 72 15.10 6.09 -6.35
CA ALA A 72 15.22 7.54 -6.57
C ALA A 72 14.30 8.05 -7.72
N PRO A 73 14.19 7.39 -8.88
CA PRO A 73 13.27 7.81 -9.94
C PRO A 73 11.80 7.71 -9.52
N GLY A 74 11.42 6.63 -8.84
CA GLY A 74 10.05 6.42 -8.35
C GLY A 74 9.64 7.40 -7.26
N TYR A 75 10.55 7.74 -6.34
CA TYR A 75 10.27 8.81 -5.36
C TYR A 75 10.04 10.16 -6.04
N LYS A 76 10.89 10.54 -7.01
CA LYS A 76 10.71 11.79 -7.78
C LYS A 76 9.38 11.85 -8.53
N LEU A 77 8.85 10.69 -8.92
CA LEU A 77 7.55 10.57 -9.58
C LEU A 77 6.38 10.68 -8.59
N LEU A 78 6.49 10.03 -7.43
CA LEU A 78 5.42 9.95 -6.42
C LEU A 78 5.32 11.21 -5.58
N ALA A 79 6.44 11.81 -5.16
CA ALA A 79 6.45 12.92 -4.21
C ALA A 79 5.58 14.13 -4.63
N PRO A 80 5.63 14.61 -5.90
CA PRO A 80 4.76 15.72 -6.33
C PRO A 80 3.27 15.37 -6.34
N ASN A 81 2.93 14.08 -6.42
CA ASN A 81 1.57 13.58 -6.48
C ASN A 81 1.09 13.00 -5.14
N PHE A 82 1.88 13.13 -4.09
CA PHE A 82 1.63 12.46 -2.82
C PHE A 82 0.31 12.90 -2.18
N GLY A 83 -0.02 14.21 -2.17
CA GLY A 83 -1.30 14.68 -1.64
C GLY A 83 -2.50 14.03 -2.31
N ARG A 84 -2.48 13.90 -3.65
CA ARG A 84 -3.54 13.21 -4.39
C ARG A 84 -3.61 11.72 -4.04
N LEU A 85 -2.46 11.04 -3.95
CA LEU A 85 -2.40 9.63 -3.56
C LEU A 85 -2.91 9.41 -2.12
N LEU A 86 -2.59 10.35 -1.24
CA LEU A 86 -3.02 10.36 0.15
C LEU A 86 -4.55 10.42 0.23
N GLU A 87 -5.15 11.42 -0.42
CA GLU A 87 -6.60 11.61 -0.41
C GLU A 87 -7.36 10.49 -1.14
N SER A 88 -6.87 10.07 -2.31
CA SER A 88 -7.65 9.17 -3.18
C SER A 88 -7.49 7.69 -2.84
N ALA A 89 -6.40 7.28 -2.17
CA ALA A 89 -6.10 5.87 -1.93
C ALA A 89 -5.70 5.57 -0.49
N VAL A 90 -4.69 6.27 0.05
CA VAL A 90 -4.14 5.94 1.37
C VAL A 90 -5.17 6.21 2.48
N TYR A 91 -5.77 7.40 2.50
CA TYR A 91 -6.77 7.76 3.52
C TYR A 91 -7.99 6.81 3.51
N PRO A 92 -8.66 6.55 2.36
CA PRO A 92 -9.73 5.57 2.31
C PRO A 92 -9.32 4.17 2.77
N ALA A 93 -8.07 3.77 2.48
CA ALA A 93 -7.58 2.47 2.89
C ALA A 93 -7.31 2.38 4.40
N LEU A 94 -7.04 3.50 5.08
CA LEU A 94 -6.79 3.56 6.53
C LEU A 94 -8.07 3.61 7.37
N CYS A 95 -9.18 4.10 6.78
CA CYS A 95 -10.47 4.15 7.45
C CYS A 95 -10.94 2.73 7.82
N ALA A 96 -11.50 2.59 9.03
CA ALA A 96 -12.24 1.41 9.41
C ALA A 96 -13.53 1.33 8.58
N GLY A 97 -13.80 0.16 8.00
CA GLY A 97 -15.06 -0.19 7.35
C GLY A 97 -15.79 -1.27 8.13
N ALA A 98 -16.96 -1.70 7.63
CA ALA A 98 -17.80 -2.66 8.33
C ALA A 98 -17.12 -4.04 8.57
N GLU A 99 -16.20 -4.44 7.68
CA GLU A 99 -15.40 -5.66 7.89
C GLU A 99 -14.42 -5.52 9.07
N ASP A 100 -13.88 -4.32 9.31
CA ASP A 100 -12.98 -4.07 10.44
C ASP A 100 -13.71 -4.15 11.77
N GLU A 101 -14.95 -3.64 11.82
CA GLU A 101 -15.80 -3.73 13.00
C GLU A 101 -16.19 -5.18 13.29
N ALA A 102 -16.53 -5.95 12.25
CA ALA A 102 -16.86 -7.37 12.40
C ALA A 102 -15.65 -8.20 12.87
N ASP A 103 -14.48 -8.01 12.25
CA ASP A 103 -13.24 -8.71 12.62
C ASP A 103 -12.84 -8.36 14.07
N TRP A 104 -13.01 -7.09 14.48
CA TRP A 104 -12.73 -6.64 15.86
C TRP A 104 -13.63 -7.34 16.89
N GLU A 105 -14.93 -7.46 16.61
CA GLU A 105 -15.88 -8.12 17.50
C GLU A 105 -15.70 -9.65 17.54
N GLU A 106 -15.16 -10.26 16.47
CA GLU A 106 -14.88 -11.69 16.41
C GLU A 106 -13.57 -12.07 17.13
N ASP A 107 -12.46 -11.37 16.83
CA ASP A 107 -11.15 -11.59 17.43
C ASP A 107 -10.28 -10.31 17.38
N GLU A 108 -10.31 -9.54 18.47
CA GLU A 108 -9.53 -8.32 18.64
C GLU A 108 -8.01 -8.55 18.47
N GLU A 109 -7.48 -9.65 19.02
CA GLU A 109 -6.04 -9.93 18.98
C GLU A 109 -5.58 -10.27 17.56
N GLU A 110 -6.35 -11.08 16.83
CA GLU A 110 -6.07 -11.36 15.43
C GLU A 110 -6.16 -10.08 14.59
N TYR A 111 -7.20 -9.27 14.78
CA TYR A 111 -7.37 -8.03 14.06
C TYR A 111 -6.20 -7.06 14.29
N LEU A 112 -5.75 -6.88 15.53
CA LEU A 112 -4.60 -6.04 15.87
C LEU A 112 -3.32 -6.56 15.21
N ARG A 113 -3.07 -7.87 15.29
CA ARG A 113 -1.92 -8.53 14.63
C ARG A 113 -1.91 -8.32 13.11
N ARG A 114 -3.10 -8.21 12.48
CA ARG A 114 -3.23 -8.00 11.04
C ARG A 114 -3.10 -6.55 10.59
N ASN A 115 -3.41 -5.59 11.45
CA ASN A 115 -3.51 -4.18 11.07
C ASN A 115 -2.37 -3.30 11.61
N LEU A 116 -1.70 -3.72 12.69
CA LEU A 116 -0.53 -3.02 13.21
C LEU A 116 0.74 -3.41 12.42
N PRO A 117 1.72 -2.51 12.28
CA PRO A 117 3.03 -2.86 11.75
C PRO A 117 3.62 -4.05 12.52
N ALA A 118 4.12 -5.07 11.82
CA ALA A 118 4.74 -6.20 12.49
C ALA A 118 6.10 -5.78 13.10
N ASP A 119 6.37 -6.16 14.35
CA ASP A 119 7.67 -5.96 15.03
C ASP A 119 8.82 -6.80 14.42
N SER A 120 8.63 -7.38 13.24
CA SER A 120 9.63 -8.24 12.60
C SER A 120 10.66 -7.43 11.82
N ASP A 121 11.95 -7.65 12.10
CA ASP A 121 13.13 -7.16 11.37
C ASP A 121 13.23 -7.62 9.89
N ASP A 122 12.14 -8.12 9.28
CA ASP A 122 12.13 -8.45 7.85
C ASP A 122 11.84 -7.17 7.04
N PRO A 123 12.83 -6.59 6.33
CA PRO A 123 12.67 -5.37 5.53
C PRO A 123 11.71 -5.55 4.35
N THR A 124 11.10 -6.74 4.19
CA THR A 124 10.04 -6.98 3.24
C THR A 124 8.63 -7.04 3.81
N GLY A 125 8.47 -7.24 5.12
CA GLY A 125 7.16 -7.31 5.78
C GLY A 125 6.18 -8.30 5.15
N PHE A 126 6.65 -9.24 4.31
CA PHE A 126 5.79 -10.05 3.46
C PHE A 126 5.25 -11.24 4.25
N ASN A 127 4.17 -11.01 5.00
CA ASN A 127 3.41 -12.08 5.62
C ASN A 127 2.24 -12.46 4.70
N GLU A 128 2.29 -13.67 4.12
CA GLU A 128 1.26 -14.20 3.22
C GLU A 128 -0.10 -14.46 3.91
N GLU A 129 -0.18 -14.22 5.21
CA GLU A 129 -1.39 -14.36 6.01
C GLU A 129 -1.94 -13.00 6.46
N LEU A 130 -1.16 -11.91 6.38
CA LEU A 130 -1.54 -10.56 6.81
C LEU A 130 -1.74 -9.63 5.61
N TYR A 131 -2.94 -9.68 5.01
CA TYR A 131 -3.28 -8.85 3.85
C TYR A 131 -4.34 -7.80 4.18
N ALA A 132 -4.05 -6.93 5.14
CA ALA A 132 -4.88 -5.77 5.42
C ALA A 132 -4.43 -4.58 4.54
N PRO A 133 -5.28 -4.06 3.64
CA PRO A 133 -4.99 -2.83 2.89
C PRO A 133 -4.54 -1.68 3.79
N ARG A 134 -5.09 -1.62 5.02
CA ARG A 134 -4.74 -0.66 6.07
C ARG A 134 -3.26 -0.70 6.43
N GLN A 135 -2.72 -1.88 6.72
CA GLN A 135 -1.33 -2.06 7.11
C GLN A 135 -0.38 -1.64 5.98
N SER A 136 -0.61 -2.12 4.75
CA SER A 136 0.20 -1.72 3.59
C SER A 136 0.11 -0.22 3.27
N ALA A 137 -1.07 0.38 3.43
CA ALA A 137 -1.25 1.83 3.27
C ALA A 137 -0.50 2.63 4.36
N ALA A 138 -0.54 2.17 5.61
CA ALA A 138 0.20 2.76 6.72
C ALA A 138 1.72 2.68 6.50
N ASN A 139 2.21 1.54 6.03
CA ASN A 139 3.63 1.34 5.71
C ASN A 139 4.08 2.30 4.60
N LEU A 140 3.29 2.45 3.52
CA LEU A 140 3.58 3.42 2.45
C LEU A 140 3.61 4.86 2.99
N LEU A 141 2.65 5.21 3.84
CA LEU A 141 2.58 6.54 4.46
C LEU A 141 3.82 6.84 5.31
N GLY A 142 4.24 5.89 6.16
CA GLY A 142 5.44 6.02 6.97
C GLY A 142 6.70 6.23 6.13
N LEU A 143 6.89 5.41 5.10
CA LEU A 143 8.04 5.51 4.20
C LEU A 143 8.12 6.87 3.48
N LEU A 144 6.98 7.36 2.98
CA LEU A 144 6.93 8.66 2.30
C LEU A 144 7.17 9.83 3.27
N ALA A 145 6.69 9.74 4.52
CA ALA A 145 6.93 10.74 5.55
C ALA A 145 8.43 10.80 5.94
N GLU A 146 9.08 9.66 6.13
CA GLU A 146 10.52 9.58 6.45
C GLU A 146 11.39 10.20 5.36
N ARG A 147 11.11 9.89 4.09
CA ARG A 147 11.86 10.47 2.96
C ARG A 147 11.59 11.96 2.75
N GLY A 148 10.36 12.41 3.02
CA GLY A 148 10.04 13.84 3.02
C GLY A 148 10.85 14.60 4.08
N SER A 149 11.01 14.00 5.25
CA SER A 149 11.77 14.57 6.38
C SER A 149 13.29 14.58 6.12
N ALA A 150 13.86 13.49 5.58
CA ALA A 150 15.29 13.39 5.30
C ALA A 150 15.79 14.37 4.23
N GLY A 151 14.92 14.83 3.32
CA GLY A 151 15.24 15.85 2.32
C GLY A 151 15.38 17.27 2.86
N GLY A 152 14.94 17.54 4.09
CA GLY A 152 15.03 18.85 4.75
C GLY A 152 16.35 19.13 5.48
N SER A 153 17.14 18.11 5.79
CA SER A 153 18.39 18.26 6.58
C SER A 153 19.68 18.36 5.76
N ALA A 154 19.61 18.36 4.43
CA ALA A 154 20.79 18.40 3.56
C ALA A 154 21.05 19.78 2.91
N GLY A 155 20.61 20.86 3.56
CA GLY A 155 20.80 22.23 3.08
C GLY A 155 20.84 23.25 4.22
N GLY A 156 21.96 23.28 4.95
CA GLY A 156 22.34 24.31 5.91
C GLY A 156 23.83 24.58 5.79
#